data_AF-X1F3H1-F1
#
_entry.id   AF-X1F3H1-F1
#
_cell.length_a   1.000
_cell.length_b   1.000
_cell.length_c   1.000
_cell.angle_alpha   90.00
_cell.angle_beta   90.00
_cell.angle_gamma   90.00
#
_symmetry.space_group_name_H-M   'P 1'
#
loop_
_entity.id
_entity.type
_entity.pdbx_description
1 polymer ?
#
loop_
_entity_poly.entity_id
_entity_poly.type
_entity_poly.pdbx_seq_one_letter_code
_entity_poly.pdbx_strand_id
1 'polypeptide(L)'
;MEISPDAIIIFQWNGIHINATIFFTWVVMVLLVFISWLATKNLTIGPKISRWQNFLEVIIGYIRQQVKEITQQNPDPFIPF
;
A
#
# COMPACT_ATOMS: atom_id res chain seq x y z
N MET A 1 -4.66 25.73 -21.79
CA MET A 1 -4.94 25.28 -20.41
C MET A 1 -4.63 23.81 -20.38
N GLU A 2 -3.50 23.41 -19.80
CA GLU A 2 -3.09 22.00 -19.76
C GLU A 2 -3.76 21.32 -18.57
N ILE A 3 -4.84 20.59 -18.85
CA ILE A 3 -5.74 20.01 -17.84
C ILE A 3 -5.28 18.61 -17.38
N SER A 4 -4.25 18.04 -18.01
CA SER A 4 -3.91 16.63 -17.86
C SER A 4 -2.49 16.43 -17.28
N PRO A 5 -2.32 15.70 -16.16
CA PRO A 5 -1.02 15.51 -15.48
C PRO A 5 0.06 14.81 -16.33
N ASP A 6 -0.33 14.07 -17.35
CA ASP A 6 0.52 13.44 -18.35
C ASP A 6 1.17 14.44 -19.32
N ALA A 7 0.61 15.64 -19.47
CA ALA A 7 1.23 16.72 -20.24
C ALA A 7 2.38 17.41 -19.48
N ILE A 8 2.40 17.27 -18.14
CA ILE A 8 3.41 17.89 -17.30
C ILE A 8 4.66 17.02 -17.27
N ILE A 9 5.66 17.38 -18.08
CA ILE A 9 6.96 16.72 -18.12
C ILE A 9 7.85 17.30 -17.01
N ILE A 10 8.19 16.48 -16.01
CA ILE A 10 9.05 16.87 -14.88
C ILE A 10 10.53 16.75 -15.24
N PHE A 11 10.89 15.75 -16.05
CA PHE A 11 12.25 15.52 -16.48
C PHE A 11 12.28 14.87 -17.86
N GLN A 12 13.23 15.27 -18.71
CA GLN A 12 13.43 14.68 -20.02
C GLN A 12 14.92 14.40 -20.26
N TRP A 13 15.24 13.20 -20.71
CA TRP A 13 16.61 12.85 -21.09
C TRP A 13 16.63 11.84 -22.25
N ASN A 14 17.30 12.22 -23.34
CA ASN A 14 17.59 11.36 -24.50
C ASN A 14 16.38 10.58 -25.08
N GLY A 15 15.18 11.19 -25.07
CA GLY A 15 13.93 10.60 -25.57
C GLY A 15 13.05 9.94 -24.50
N ILE A 16 13.51 9.87 -23.24
CA ILE A 16 12.71 9.40 -22.10
C ILE A 16 12.11 10.61 -21.40
N HIS A 17 10.78 10.64 -21.29
CA HIS A 17 10.03 11.67 -20.58
C HIS A 17 9.46 11.10 -19.28
N ILE A 18 9.80 11.73 -18.16
CA ILE A 18 9.18 11.45 -16.87
C ILE A 18 8.07 12.49 -16.70
N ASN A 19 6.83 12.04 -16.89
CA ASN A 19 5.66 12.86 -16.62
C ASN A 19 5.32 12.88 -15.12
N ALA A 20 4.45 13.81 -14.73
CA ALA A 20 4.00 13.90 -13.36
C ALA A 20 3.32 12.62 -12.87
N THR A 21 2.56 11.95 -13.74
CA THR A 21 1.93 10.66 -13.42
C THR A 21 2.96 9.62 -12.94
N ILE A 22 4.04 9.39 -13.69
CA ILE A 22 5.10 8.43 -13.35
C ILE A 22 5.75 8.84 -12.02
N PHE A 23 6.10 10.12 -11.87
CA PHE A 23 6.71 10.60 -10.64
C PHE A 23 5.82 10.36 -9.41
N PHE A 24 4.53 10.69 -9.50
CA PHE A 24 3.58 10.46 -8.41
C PHE A 24 3.38 8.96 -8.14
N THR A 25 3.41 8.09 -9.15
CA THR A 25 3.37 6.64 -8.92
C THR A 25 4.57 6.16 -8.09
N TRP A 26 5.79 6.66 -8.35
CA TRP A 26 6.97 6.35 -7.54
C TRP A 26 6.84 6.88 -6.11
N VAL A 27 6.36 8.11 -5.93
CA VAL A 27 6.11 8.68 -4.60
C VAL A 27 5.14 7.81 -3.82
N VAL A 28 4.03 7.39 -4.42
CA VAL A 28 3.04 6.52 -3.77
C VAL A 28 3.66 5.16 -3.44
N MET A 29 4.41 4.54 -4.36
CA MET A 29 5.07 3.26 -4.10
C MET A 29 6.08 3.35 -2.96
N VAL A 30 6.92 4.40 -2.92
CA VAL A 30 7.87 4.62 -1.81
C VAL A 30 7.13 4.84 -0.50
N LEU A 31 6.05 5.62 -0.50
CA LEU A 31 5.23 5.86 0.69
C LEU A 31 4.63 4.55 1.21
N LEU A 32 4.05 3.73 0.34
CA LEU A 32 3.49 2.42 0.71
C LEU A 32 4.56 1.51 1.32
N VAL A 33 5.73 1.40 0.66
CA VAL A 33 6.85 0.59 1.17
C VAL A 33 7.31 1.09 2.53
N PHE A 34 7.42 2.41 2.72
CA PHE A 34 7.85 3.00 3.99
C PHE A 34 6.85 2.74 5.13
N ILE A 35 5.55 2.92 4.85
CA ILE A 35 4.48 2.64 5.83
C ILE A 35 4.47 1.15 6.18
N SER A 36 4.54 0.26 5.18
CA SER A 36 4.59 -1.19 5.39
C SER A 36 5.84 -1.61 6.19
N TRP A 37 7.00 -1.01 5.91
CA TRP A 37 8.22 -1.28 6.66
C TRP A 37 8.11 -0.79 8.11
N LEU A 38 7.62 0.42 8.34
CA LEU A 38 7.44 0.96 9.69
C LEU A 38 6.43 0.15 10.50
N ALA A 39 5.37 -0.31 9.83
CA ALA A 39 4.36 -1.19 10.39
C ALA A 39 4.91 -2.56 10.82
N THR A 40 5.77 -3.17 10.00
CA THR A 40 6.31 -4.52 10.23
C THR A 40 7.55 -4.54 11.13
N LYS A 41 8.27 -3.42 11.25
CA LYS A 41 9.55 -3.33 12.00
C LYS A 41 9.45 -3.70 13.49
N ASN A 42 8.29 -3.52 14.12
CA ASN A 42 8.07 -3.78 15.55
C ASN A 42 7.03 -4.88 15.81
N LEU A 43 6.86 -5.83 14.89
CA LEU A 43 6.01 -7.00 15.12
C LEU A 43 6.54 -7.79 16.32
N THR A 44 5.81 -7.75 17.43
CA THR A 44 6.18 -8.44 18.66
C THR A 44 5.21 -9.58 18.88
N ILE A 45 5.72 -10.80 18.91
CA ILE A 45 4.93 -11.99 19.27
C ILE A 45 5.08 -12.16 20.79
N GLY A 46 4.14 -11.60 21.56
CA GLY A 46 4.18 -11.65 23.02
C GLY A 46 3.01 -10.92 23.70
N PRO A 47 2.92 -10.94 25.04
CA PRO A 47 1.78 -10.38 25.79
C PRO A 47 1.63 -8.85 25.69
N LYS A 48 2.63 -8.15 25.13
CA LYS A 48 2.59 -6.70 24.90
C LYS A 48 2.47 -6.42 23.39
N ILE A 49 1.24 -6.45 22.90
CA ILE A 49 0.91 -6.06 21.53
C ILE A 49 1.05 -4.53 21.40
N SER A 50 1.72 -4.08 20.34
CA SER A 50 1.85 -2.65 20.02
C SER A 50 0.50 -2.07 19.58
N ARG A 51 0.20 -0.79 19.89
CA ARG A 51 -1.04 -0.13 19.44
C ARG A 51 -1.20 -0.14 17.91
N TRP A 52 -0.07 -0.09 17.19
CA TRP A 52 -0.03 -0.12 15.74
C TRP A 52 -0.30 -1.54 15.19
N GLN A 53 0.23 -2.56 15.87
CA GLN A 53 -0.07 -3.95 15.53
C GLN A 53 -1.55 -4.27 15.73
N ASN A 54 -2.15 -3.84 16.86
CA ASN A 54 -3.59 -4.02 17.09
C ASN A 54 -4.44 -3.34 16.00
N PHE A 55 -4.10 -2.12 15.59
CA PHE A 55 -4.80 -1.43 14.50
C PHE A 55 -4.74 -2.21 13.17
N LEU A 56 -3.56 -2.71 12.81
CA LEU A 56 -3.37 -3.51 11.59
C LEU A 56 -4.11 -4.84 11.67
N GLU A 57 -4.08 -5.52 12.82
CA GLU A 57 -4.83 -6.76 13.06
C GLU A 57 -6.34 -6.56 12.89
N VAL A 58 -6.89 -5.46 13.39
CA VAL A 58 -8.32 -5.14 13.20
C VAL A 58 -8.66 -4.90 11.72
N ILE A 59 -7.83 -4.15 10.99
CA ILE A 59 -8.04 -3.91 9.55
C ILE A 59 -7.97 -5.23 8.76
N ILE A 60 -6.93 -6.04 8.98
CA ILE A 60 -6.75 -7.31 8.29
C ILE A 60 -7.89 -8.27 8.64
N GLY A 61 -8.32 -8.31 9.91
CA GLY A 61 -9.47 -9.09 10.35
C GLY A 61 -10.76 -8.68 9.64
N TYR A 62 -10.99 -7.38 9.47
CA TYR A 62 -12.14 -6.85 8.74
C TYR A 62 -12.09 -7.20 7.24
N ILE A 63 -10.93 -7.06 6.59
CA ILE A 63 -10.73 -7.46 5.19
C ILE A 63 -11.02 -8.96 5.03
N ARG A 64 -10.46 -9.79 5.92
CA ARG A 64 -10.69 -11.24 5.92
C ARG A 64 -12.17 -11.59 6.04
N GLN A 65 -12.88 -10.89 6.92
CA GLN A 65 -14.31 -11.07 7.10
C GLN A 65 -15.08 -10.71 5.82
N GLN A 66 -14.81 -9.55 5.22
CA GLN A 66 -15.46 -9.14 3.96
C GLN A 66 -15.18 -10.11 2.82
N VAL A 67 -13.93 -10.58 2.67
CA VAL A 67 -13.57 -11.57 1.64
C VAL A 67 -14.36 -12.86 1.87
N LYS A 68 -14.45 -13.34 3.11
CA LYS A 68 -15.22 -14.55 3.45
C LYS A 68 -16.70 -14.38 3.17
N GLU A 69 -17.29 -13.23 3.52
CA GLU A 69 -18.71 -12.94 3.31
C GLU A 69 -19.06 -12.88 1.81
N ILE A 70 -18.21 -12.25 1.00
CA ILE A 70 -18.43 -12.10 -0.46
C ILE A 70 -18.16 -13.41 -1.20
N THR A 71 -17.06 -14.10 -0.90
CA THR A 71 -16.64 -15.30 -1.64
C THR A 71 -17.26 -16.59 -1.12
N GLN A 72 -17.75 -16.60 0.13
CA GLN A 72 -18.12 -17.80 0.89
C GLN A 72 -17.02 -18.88 0.96
N GLN A 73 -15.78 -18.51 0.68
CA GLN A 73 -14.61 -19.40 0.67
C GLN A 73 -13.63 -19.01 1.78
N ASN A 74 -12.66 -19.89 2.05
CA ASN A 74 -11.57 -19.56 2.96
C ASN A 74 -10.80 -18.34 2.41
N PRO A 75 -10.72 -17.24 3.18
CA PRO A 75 -10.10 -15.99 2.73
C PRO A 75 -8.56 -16.02 2.78
N ASP A 76 -7.97 -17.02 3.44
CA ASP A 76 -6.53 -17.11 3.67
C ASP A 76 -5.65 -17.11 2.40
N PRO A 77 -6.05 -17.74 1.27
CA PRO A 77 -5.29 -17.66 0.01
C PRO A 77 -5.28 -16.27 -0.64
N PHE A 78 -6.21 -15.38 -0.26
CA PHE A 78 -6.36 -14.05 -0.85
C PHE A 78 -5.64 -12.96 -0.05
N ILE A 79 -5.11 -13.29 1.12
CA ILE A 79 -4.38 -12.35 1.98
C ILE A 79 -2.89 -12.71 1.90
N PRO A 80 -2.05 -11.84 1.32
CA PRO A 80 -0.60 -12.05 1.34
C PRO A 80 -0.10 -12.02 2.79
N PHE A 81 0.67 -13.05 3.13
CA PHE A 81 1.26 -13.36 4.43
C PHE A 81 2.19 -12.26 4.97
#